data_AF-A0A6M8BFM8-F1
#
_entry.id   AF-A0A6M8BFM8-F1
#
_cell.length_a   1.000
_cell.length_b   1.000
_cell.length_c   1.000
_cell.angle_alpha   90.00
_cell.angle_beta   90.00
_cell.angle_gamma   90.00
#
_symmetry.space_group_name_H-M   'P 1'
#
loop_
_entity.id
_entity.type
_entity.pdbx_description
1 polymer ?
#
loop_
_entity_poly.entity_id
_entity_poly.type
_entity_poly.pdbx_seq_one_letter_code
_entity_poly.pdbx_strand_id
1 'polypeptide(L)'
;MIRDRLIPALKREFAGWEIQFDSPPQPIATFPAAQPAVGRVFVYDDGDEATVLIEKITHSHFNPYDKKLSEPQRDEIVTEDVLDFLQALFSDRVLLHCTLDGRMGGWTRLDLQNGSVELSPARRYFLWSRPYTL
;
A
#
# COMPACT_ATOMS: atom_id res chain seq x y z
N MET A 1 17.88 -6.70 -4.87
CA MET A 1 16.94 -5.60 -5.17
C MET A 1 15.54 -6.09 -4.96
N ILE A 2 14.72 -5.31 -4.25
CA ILE A 2 13.36 -5.70 -3.86
C ILE A 2 12.50 -6.00 -5.10
N ARG A 3 12.62 -5.20 -6.16
CA ARG A 3 11.85 -5.38 -7.42
C ARG A 3 12.00 -6.77 -8.02
N ASP A 4 13.18 -7.38 -7.91
CA ASP A 4 13.50 -8.66 -8.56
C ASP A 4 12.74 -9.82 -7.89
N ARG A 5 12.31 -9.63 -6.63
CA ARG A 5 11.40 -10.53 -5.90
C ARG A 5 9.95 -10.10 -5.97
N LEU A 6 9.70 -8.80 -5.81
CA LEU A 6 8.36 -8.25 -5.67
C LEU A 6 7.56 -8.29 -6.99
N ILE A 7 8.16 -7.94 -8.14
CA ILE A 7 7.44 -7.98 -9.43
C ILE A 7 6.91 -9.39 -9.76
N PRO A 8 7.73 -10.46 -9.71
CA PRO A 8 7.22 -11.82 -9.91
C PRO A 8 6.09 -12.20 -8.94
N ALA A 9 6.21 -11.79 -7.67
CA ALA A 9 5.20 -12.10 -6.67
C ALA A 9 3.88 -11.36 -6.94
N LEU A 10 3.93 -10.07 -7.31
CA LEU A 10 2.75 -9.30 -7.70
C LEU A 10 2.04 -9.90 -8.93
N LYS A 11 2.79 -10.31 -9.95
CA LYS A 11 2.23 -10.97 -11.15
C LYS A 11 1.48 -12.25 -10.82
N ARG A 12 1.98 -13.02 -9.85
CA ARG A 12 1.35 -14.27 -9.40
C ARG A 12 0.12 -14.00 -8.55
N GLU A 13 0.24 -13.11 -7.58
CA GLU A 13 -0.80 -12.86 -6.57
C GLU A 13 -2.01 -12.14 -7.17
N PHE A 14 -1.76 -11.14 -8.01
CA PHE A 14 -2.79 -10.33 -8.64
C PHE A 14 -2.94 -10.70 -10.13
N ALA A 15 -2.84 -11.99 -10.44
CA ALA A 15 -3.03 -12.49 -11.79
C ALA A 15 -4.42 -12.06 -12.32
N GLY A 16 -4.45 -11.45 -13.51
CA GLY A 16 -5.67 -10.94 -14.13
C GLY A 16 -6.04 -9.50 -13.75
N TRP A 17 -5.27 -8.85 -12.86
CA TRP A 17 -5.40 -7.41 -12.62
C TRP A 17 -4.69 -6.60 -13.69
N GLU A 18 -5.22 -5.41 -13.98
CA GLU A 18 -4.56 -4.43 -14.83
C GLU A 18 -3.42 -3.74 -14.07
N ILE A 19 -2.23 -4.35 -14.08
CA ILE A 19 -1.05 -3.81 -13.40
C ILE A 19 -0.05 -3.33 -14.46
N GLN A 20 0.35 -2.07 -14.39
CA GLN A 20 1.49 -1.56 -15.14
C GLN A 20 2.77 -1.81 -14.34
N PHE A 21 3.74 -2.49 -14.96
CA PHE A 21 5.08 -2.67 -14.39
C PHE A 21 6.08 -1.77 -15.12
N ASP A 22 6.98 -1.15 -14.38
CA ASP A 22 8.05 -0.28 -14.90
C ASP A 22 9.37 -0.51 -14.14
N SER A 23 10.35 0.37 -14.33
CA SER A 23 11.65 0.33 -13.65
C SER A 23 11.97 1.66 -12.96
N PRO A 24 12.76 1.65 -11.88
CA PRO A 24 13.20 2.88 -11.23
C PRO A 24 13.84 3.86 -12.23
N PRO A 25 13.57 5.18 -12.12
CA PRO A 25 12.92 5.86 -11.00
C PRO A 25 11.39 5.86 -11.04
N GLN A 26 10.76 5.21 -12.03
CA GLN A 26 9.31 5.06 -12.08
C GLN A 26 8.84 4.00 -11.06
N PRO A 27 7.55 4.00 -10.65
CA PRO A 27 7.00 2.92 -9.83
C PRO A 27 7.21 1.56 -10.50
N ILE A 28 7.72 0.59 -9.75
CA ILE A 28 7.90 -0.78 -10.24
C ILE A 28 6.55 -1.49 -10.50
N ALA A 29 5.48 -1.05 -9.83
CA ALA A 29 4.11 -1.46 -10.10
C ALA A 29 3.13 -0.30 -9.90
N THR A 30 2.14 -0.20 -10.78
CA THR A 30 1.02 0.76 -10.68
C THR A 30 -0.29 0.02 -10.84
N PHE A 31 -1.18 0.19 -9.85
CA PHE A 31 -2.55 -0.29 -9.87
C PHE A 31 -3.51 0.87 -10.16
N PRO A 32 -4.50 0.69 -11.06
CA PRO A 32 -5.47 1.73 -11.40
C PRO A 32 -6.34 2.06 -10.19
N ALA A 33 -6.86 3.29 -10.16
CA ALA A 33 -7.77 3.70 -9.09
C ALA A 33 -9.10 2.96 -9.19
N ALA A 34 -9.51 2.26 -8.13
CA ALA A 34 -10.90 1.77 -8.01
C ALA A 34 -11.86 2.92 -7.65
N GLN A 35 -11.38 3.90 -6.89
CA GLN A 35 -12.14 5.05 -6.43
C GLN A 35 -11.39 6.36 -6.73
N PRO A 36 -11.94 7.30 -7.54
CA PRO A 36 -11.22 8.52 -7.91
C PRO A 36 -10.76 9.41 -6.76
N ALA A 37 -11.42 9.36 -5.61
CA ALA A 37 -11.02 10.10 -4.41
C ALA A 37 -9.77 9.52 -3.71
N VAL A 38 -9.52 8.22 -3.87
CA VAL A 38 -8.35 7.52 -3.34
C VAL A 38 -7.18 7.62 -4.32
N GLY A 39 -7.47 7.50 -5.61
CA GLY A 39 -6.46 7.54 -6.67
C GLY A 39 -5.78 6.19 -6.88
N ARG A 40 -4.69 6.19 -7.65
CA ARG A 40 -3.92 4.99 -7.98
C ARG A 40 -3.08 4.51 -6.80
N VAL A 41 -2.59 3.27 -6.88
CA VAL A 41 -1.56 2.76 -5.97
C VAL A 41 -0.26 2.56 -6.74
N PHE A 42 0.81 3.13 -6.22
CA PHE A 42 2.16 3.00 -6.77
C PHE A 42 3.03 2.24 -5.78
N VAL A 43 3.89 1.37 -6.31
CA VAL A 43 4.90 0.68 -5.53
C VAL A 43 6.27 1.08 -6.08
N TYR A 44 7.13 1.59 -5.23
CA TYR A 44 8.50 1.97 -5.54
C TYR A 44 9.48 0.98 -4.89
N ASP A 45 10.62 0.76 -5.55
CA ASP A 45 11.80 0.11 -4.97
C ASP A 45 12.83 1.21 -4.72
N ASP A 46 13.03 1.54 -3.44
CA ASP A 46 13.94 2.59 -2.98
C ASP A 46 15.31 2.01 -2.56
N GLY A 47 15.56 0.73 -2.89
CA GLY A 47 16.83 0.04 -2.70
C GLY A 47 16.87 -0.80 -1.42
N ASP A 48 16.65 -0.19 -0.25
CA ASP A 48 16.58 -0.91 1.03
C ASP A 48 15.16 -0.99 1.62
N GLU A 49 14.20 -0.29 1.03
CA GLU A 49 12.79 -0.33 1.37
C GLU A 49 11.91 -0.28 0.11
N ALA A 50 10.65 -0.67 0.27
CA ALA A 50 9.62 -0.41 -0.73
C ALA A 50 8.66 0.65 -0.20
N THR A 51 8.35 1.66 -1.03
CA THR A 51 7.31 2.64 -0.72
C THR A 51 6.03 2.29 -1.46
N VAL A 52 4.92 2.13 -0.73
CA VAL A 52 3.58 2.07 -1.31
C VAL A 52 2.90 3.43 -1.16
N LEU A 53 2.64 4.10 -2.28
CA LEU A 53 1.97 5.39 -2.34
C LEU A 53 0.52 5.20 -2.81
N ILE A 54 -0.43 5.64 -2.00
CA ILE A 54 -1.84 5.78 -2.35
C ILE A 54 -2.05 7.23 -2.77
N GLU A 55 -2.14 7.45 -4.09
CA GLU A 55 -1.91 8.73 -4.78
C GLU A 55 -2.49 9.98 -4.11
N LYS A 56 -3.73 9.90 -3.59
CA LYS A 56 -4.41 11.06 -3.00
C LYS A 56 -4.58 10.99 -1.49
N ILE A 57 -3.99 9.99 -0.83
CA ILE A 57 -4.20 9.74 0.59
C ILE A 57 -2.90 9.83 1.38
N THR A 58 -1.96 8.92 1.14
CA THR A 58 -0.77 8.75 1.99
C THR A 58 0.25 7.83 1.31
N HIS A 59 1.41 7.65 1.92
CA HIS A 59 2.38 6.62 1.56
C HIS A 59 2.87 5.89 2.79
N SER A 60 3.45 4.72 2.60
CA SER A 60 4.09 3.96 3.67
C SER A 60 5.31 3.22 3.17
N HIS A 61 6.31 3.18 4.04
CA HIS A 61 7.59 2.53 3.80
C HIS A 61 7.56 1.14 4.44
N PHE A 62 8.01 0.15 3.68
CA PHE A 62 8.09 -1.24 4.09
C PHE A 62 9.55 -1.65 4.16
N ASN A 63 10.03 -1.82 5.39
CA ASN A 63 11.39 -2.23 5.72
C ASN A 63 11.36 -2.87 7.12
N PRO A 64 11.97 -4.05 7.34
CA PRO A 64 12.04 -4.65 8.68
C PRO A 64 12.89 -3.84 9.67
N TYR A 65 13.71 -2.90 9.18
CA TYR A 65 14.66 -2.09 9.95
C TYR A 65 15.66 -2.90 10.80
N ASP A 66 15.82 -4.20 10.53
CA ASP A 66 16.81 -5.06 11.16
C ASP A 66 18.11 -5.12 10.34
N LYS A 67 19.13 -4.43 10.85
CA LYS A 67 20.47 -4.35 10.22
C LYS A 67 21.25 -5.67 10.24
N LYS A 68 20.75 -6.70 10.92
CA LYS A 68 21.38 -8.03 10.96
C LYS A 68 20.94 -8.92 9.79
N LEU A 69 19.87 -8.55 9.09
CA LEU A 69 19.40 -9.29 7.93
C LEU A 69 20.35 -9.09 6.75
N SER A 70 20.57 -10.18 6.01
CA SER A 70 21.17 -10.08 4.68
C SER A 70 20.21 -9.40 3.70
N GLU A 71 20.74 -8.80 2.63
CA GLU A 71 19.90 -8.21 1.57
C GLU A 71 18.83 -9.19 1.04
N PRO A 72 19.12 -10.47 0.72
CA PRO A 72 18.09 -11.40 0.28
C PRO A 72 16.96 -11.65 1.28
N GLN A 73 17.27 -11.69 2.59
CA GLN A 73 16.26 -11.88 3.64
C GLN A 73 15.40 -10.63 3.82
N ARG A 74 16.02 -9.45 3.80
CA ARG A 74 15.30 -8.17 3.83
C ARG A 74 14.37 -8.05 2.64
N ASP A 75 14.86 -8.31 1.43
CA ASP A 75 14.07 -8.22 0.20
C ASP A 75 12.88 -9.20 0.21
N GLU A 76 13.03 -10.37 0.83
CA GLU A 76 11.95 -11.34 1.05
C GLU A 76 10.90 -10.82 2.03
N ILE A 77 11.29 -10.34 3.21
CA ILE A 77 10.37 -9.79 4.21
C ILE A 77 9.61 -8.58 3.65
N VAL A 78 10.31 -7.64 2.99
CA VAL A 78 9.67 -6.48 2.37
C VAL A 78 8.68 -6.93 1.29
N THR A 79 9.01 -7.96 0.51
CA THR A 79 8.09 -8.50 -0.49
C THR A 79 6.82 -9.05 0.17
N GLU A 80 6.95 -9.82 1.25
CA GLU A 80 5.82 -10.38 1.99
C GLU A 80 4.94 -9.30 2.62
N ASP A 81 5.54 -8.30 3.26
CA ASP A 81 4.80 -7.21 3.92
C ASP A 81 4.03 -6.34 2.91
N VAL A 82 4.64 -6.04 1.75
CA VAL A 82 3.96 -5.30 0.68
C VAL A 82 2.79 -6.11 0.13
N LEU A 83 2.94 -7.43 -0.07
CA LEU A 83 1.86 -8.27 -0.56
C LEU A 83 0.69 -8.35 0.43
N ASP A 84 0.97 -8.59 1.72
CA ASP A 84 -0.06 -8.63 2.76
C ASP A 84 -0.81 -7.29 2.84
N PHE A 85 -0.09 -6.18 2.78
CA PHE A 85 -0.71 -4.86 2.76
C PHE A 85 -1.60 -4.64 1.54
N LEU A 86 -1.11 -4.95 0.32
CA LEU A 86 -1.87 -4.77 -0.91
C LEU A 86 -3.11 -5.68 -0.94
N GLN A 87 -3.00 -6.94 -0.51
CA GLN A 87 -4.13 -7.85 -0.37
C GLN A 87 -5.19 -7.29 0.58
N ALA A 88 -4.77 -6.78 1.74
CA ALA A 88 -5.69 -6.17 2.69
C ALA A 88 -6.33 -4.90 2.13
N LEU A 89 -5.54 -4.03 1.50
CA LEU A 89 -6.01 -2.79 0.87
C LEU A 89 -7.09 -3.08 -0.18
N PHE A 90 -6.77 -3.94 -1.13
CA PHE A 90 -7.66 -4.27 -2.25
C PHE A 90 -8.87 -5.11 -1.85
N SER A 91 -8.83 -5.75 -0.68
CA SER A 91 -9.99 -6.42 -0.06
C SER A 91 -10.80 -5.52 0.86
N ASP A 92 -10.60 -4.19 0.80
CA ASP A 92 -11.27 -3.22 1.67
C ASP A 92 -11.08 -3.47 3.19
N ARG A 93 -9.94 -4.08 3.57
CA ARG A 93 -9.56 -4.30 4.98
C ARG A 93 -8.62 -3.20 5.52
N VAL A 94 -8.32 -2.19 4.71
CA VAL A 94 -7.54 -1.02 5.11
C VAL A 94 -8.45 0.21 5.09
N LEU A 95 -8.66 0.81 6.25
CA LEU A 95 -9.34 2.10 6.36
C LEU A 95 -8.34 3.22 6.10
N LEU A 96 -8.54 3.91 4.99
CA LEU A 96 -7.78 5.08 4.58
C LEU A 96 -8.43 6.33 5.17
N HIS A 97 -7.60 7.30 5.55
CA HIS A 97 -8.10 8.60 5.99
C HIS A 97 -7.21 9.74 5.54
N CYS A 98 -7.80 10.92 5.34
CA CYS A 98 -7.07 12.16 5.14
C CYS A 98 -7.80 13.35 5.78
N THR A 99 -7.06 14.42 6.07
CA THR A 99 -7.63 15.70 6.50
C THR A 99 -8.53 16.28 5.41
N LEU A 100 -9.44 17.18 5.78
CA LEU A 100 -10.36 17.80 4.83
C LEU A 100 -9.62 18.56 3.72
N ASP A 101 -8.46 19.15 4.02
CA ASP A 101 -7.57 19.81 3.06
C ASP A 101 -6.66 18.84 2.27
N GLY A 102 -6.69 17.55 2.59
CA GLY A 102 -5.92 16.49 1.93
C GLY A 102 -4.41 16.52 2.18
N ARG A 103 -3.92 17.35 3.11
CA ARG A 103 -2.47 17.50 3.35
C ARG A 103 -1.87 16.42 4.24
N MET A 104 -2.68 15.78 5.06
CA MET A 104 -2.27 14.69 5.92
C MET A 104 -3.17 13.50 5.70
N GLY A 105 -2.60 12.31 5.71
CA GLY A 105 -3.37 11.07 5.63
C GLY A 105 -2.61 9.89 6.18
N GLY A 106 -3.32 8.80 6.31
CA GLY A 106 -2.82 7.58 6.90
C GLY A 106 -3.81 6.45 6.67
N TRP A 107 -3.50 5.32 7.28
CA TRP A 107 -4.34 4.14 7.16
C TRP A 107 -4.35 3.32 8.43
N THR A 108 -5.29 2.38 8.50
CA THR A 108 -5.44 1.45 9.61
C THR A 108 -5.94 0.11 9.08
N ARG A 109 -5.33 -0.99 9.54
CA ARG A 109 -5.74 -2.36 9.20
C ARG A 109 -6.92 -2.78 10.06
N LEU A 110 -8.11 -2.78 9.46
CA LEU A 110 -9.37 -3.13 10.14
C LEU A 110 -9.40 -4.60 10.57
N ASP A 111 -8.72 -5.46 9.82
CA ASP A 111 -8.60 -6.90 10.06
C ASP A 111 -7.61 -7.26 11.18
N LEU A 112 -6.77 -6.31 11.61
CA LEU A 112 -5.80 -6.50 12.69
C LEU A 112 -6.22 -5.79 13.99
N GLN A 113 -7.30 -4.99 13.95
CA GLN A 113 -7.79 -4.29 15.13
C GLN A 113 -8.85 -5.08 15.87
N ASN A 114 -8.77 -5.04 17.20
CA ASN A 114 -9.83 -5.47 18.10
C ASN A 114 -10.69 -4.26 18.46
N GLY A 115 -11.94 -4.22 17.97
CA GLY A 115 -12.92 -3.18 18.32
C GLY A 115 -13.26 -2.22 17.18
N SER A 116 -14.04 -1.18 17.49
CA SER A 116 -14.47 -0.16 16.53
C SER A 116 -13.40 0.90 16.32
N VAL A 117 -13.23 1.36 15.08
CA VAL A 117 -12.42 2.55 14.80
C VAL A 117 -13.17 3.82 15.19
N GLU A 118 -12.53 4.68 15.98
CA GLU A 118 -13.06 6.00 16.27
C GLU A 118 -12.84 6.93 15.06
N LEU A 119 -13.94 7.46 14.50
CA LEU A 119 -13.89 8.40 13.39
C LEU A 119 -13.91 9.83 13.89
N SER A 120 -13.03 10.66 13.34
CA SER A 120 -12.98 12.09 13.58
C SER A 120 -13.75 12.83 12.48
N PRO A 121 -14.64 13.77 12.82
CA PRO A 121 -15.34 14.59 11.82
C PRO A 121 -14.39 15.53 11.05
N ALA A 122 -13.15 15.71 11.52
CA ALA A 122 -12.13 16.50 10.84
C ALA A 122 -11.41 15.73 9.71
N ARG A 123 -11.86 14.52 9.38
CA ARG A 123 -11.24 13.63 8.39
C ARG A 123 -12.27 13.06 7.43
N ARG A 124 -11.80 12.74 6.22
CA ARG A 124 -12.51 11.90 5.27
C ARG A 124 -11.97 10.49 5.35
N TYR A 125 -12.84 9.52 5.14
CA TYR A 125 -12.53 8.11 5.25
C TYR A 125 -12.89 7.37 3.98
N PHE A 126 -12.06 6.41 3.62
CA PHE A 126 -12.23 5.61 2.41
C PHE A 126 -11.81 4.17 2.70
N LEU A 127 -12.47 3.25 2.02
CA LEU A 127 -11.87 1.96 1.68
C LEU A 127 -11.28 2.10 0.28
N TRP A 128 -10.56 1.08 -0.19
CA TRP A 128 -9.99 1.14 -1.53
C TRP A 128 -11.06 1.33 -2.61
N SER A 129 -12.15 0.57 -2.52
CA SER A 129 -13.19 0.55 -3.56
C SER A 129 -14.22 1.66 -3.44
N ARG A 130 -14.35 2.31 -2.28
CA ARG A 130 -15.49 3.18 -1.96
C ARG A 130 -15.23 4.18 -0.83
N PRO A 131 -16.03 5.27 -0.73
CA PRO A 131 -16.04 6.09 0.48
C PRO A 131 -16.45 5.25 1.69
N TYR A 132 -15.94 5.61 2.87
CA TYR A 132 -16.33 4.99 4.12
C TYR A 132 -17.19 5.97 4.92
N THR A 133 -18.45 5.59 5.14
CA THR A 133 -19.41 6.29 5.98
C THR A 133 -19.92 5.33 7.03
N LEU A 134 -20.25 5.85 8.22
CA LEU A 134 -21.00 5.08 9.23
C LEU A 134 -22.45 4.86 8.78
#